data_AF-A0A8X7MVS8-F1
#
_entry.id   AF-A0A8X7MVS8-F1
#
_cell.length_a   1.000
_cell.length_b   1.000
_cell.length_c   1.000
_cell.angle_alpha   90.00
_cell.angle_beta   90.00
_cell.angle_gamma   90.00
#
_symmetry.space_group_name_H-M   'P 1'
#
loop_
_entity.id
_entity.type
_entity.pdbx_description
1 polymer ?
#
loop_
_entity_poly.entity_id
_entity_poly.type
_entity_poly.pdbx_seq_one_letter_code
_entity_poly.pdbx_strand_id
1 'polypeptide(L)'
;MLFQRSPLLCGVVLFRLYLIFQDFGLAVANKWDVVWAMCHLYHACKTFGVERPESFPSWPDLDFAMKQYDKVDMFAGKVPTTAEDARICFMQAENANITLLRSLRNGTRPPSSLKDCYRPVRAGHDYRKLQQRTSSIVSLFRDRFIRPDSRRDVDIGNIEAFVTDLVAREEHGQLKGKALKKARKTKTYKLEQLLTVLATGLDGEMQALKFNTCSLHLRCLHVLQKVYNALIVQPGFTFRTE
;
A
#
# COMPACT_ATOMS: atom_id res chain seq x y z
N MET A 1 35.32 5.93 -16.56
CA MET A 1 34.29 6.44 -15.63
C MET A 1 33.13 7.03 -16.42
N LEU A 2 32.04 6.27 -16.64
CA LEU A 2 30.88 6.74 -17.40
C LEU A 2 30.01 7.71 -16.55
N PHE A 3 29.92 7.45 -15.24
CA PHE A 3 29.07 8.21 -14.32
C PHE A 3 29.55 9.64 -14.02
N GLN A 4 30.85 9.92 -14.14
CA GLN A 4 31.38 11.28 -13.94
C GLN A 4 31.16 12.21 -15.15
N ARG A 5 30.86 11.65 -16.33
CA ARG A 5 30.76 12.42 -17.58
C ARG A 5 29.37 12.98 -17.83
N SER A 6 28.34 12.43 -17.19
CA SER A 6 26.96 12.91 -17.32
C SER A 6 26.15 12.64 -16.05
N PRO A 7 26.21 13.54 -15.06
CA PRO A 7 25.47 13.38 -13.80
C PRO A 7 23.95 13.32 -14.01
N LEU A 8 23.43 14.01 -15.04
CA LEU A 8 22.01 13.99 -15.39
C LEU A 8 21.55 12.60 -15.83
N LEU A 9 22.31 11.94 -16.72
CA LEU A 9 22.01 10.57 -17.14
C LEU A 9 22.01 9.61 -15.95
N CYS A 10 22.95 9.78 -15.03
CA CYS A 10 23.03 8.98 -13.82
C CYS A 10 21.78 9.13 -12.95
N GLY A 11 21.30 10.36 -12.77
CA GLY A 11 20.07 10.65 -12.02
C GLY A 11 18.85 9.98 -12.63
N VAL A 12 18.69 10.06 -13.97
CA VAL A 12 17.58 9.42 -14.68
C VAL A 12 17.63 7.89 -14.57
N VAL A 13 18.81 7.30 -14.73
CA VAL A 13 19.00 5.85 -14.57
C VAL A 13 18.68 5.41 -13.14
N LEU A 14 19.19 6.14 -12.14
CA LEU A 14 18.93 5.84 -10.73
C LEU A 14 17.43 5.93 -10.41
N PHE A 15 16.76 6.97 -10.89
CA PHE A 15 15.31 7.12 -10.72
C PHE A 15 14.54 5.96 -11.35
N ARG A 16 14.89 5.56 -12.57
CA ARG A 16 14.31 4.39 -13.23
C ARG A 16 14.53 3.10 -12.44
N LEU A 17 15.73 2.90 -11.89
CA LEU A 17 16.03 1.74 -11.05
C LEU A 17 15.16 1.72 -9.79
N TYR A 18 14.95 2.87 -9.14
CA TYR A 18 14.03 2.94 -8.00
C TYR A 18 12.60 2.58 -8.39
N LEU A 19 12.10 3.07 -9.53
CA LEU A 19 10.77 2.74 -10.02
C LEU A 19 10.59 1.24 -10.24
N ILE A 20 11.56 0.60 -10.92
CA ILE A 20 11.54 -0.85 -11.17
C ILE A 20 11.60 -1.63 -9.85
N PHE A 21 12.51 -1.24 -8.96
CA PHE A 21 12.69 -1.93 -7.68
C PHE A 21 11.45 -1.83 -6.79
N GLN A 22 10.81 -0.65 -6.76
CA GLN A 22 9.58 -0.45 -6.00
C GLN A 22 8.42 -1.27 -6.57
N ASP A 23 8.26 -1.31 -7.90
CA ASP A 23 7.23 -2.12 -8.56
C ASP A 23 7.42 -3.61 -8.31
N PHE A 24 8.66 -4.10 -8.44
CA PHE A 24 9.03 -5.46 -8.11
C PHE A 24 8.73 -5.79 -6.64
N GLY A 25 9.16 -4.93 -5.70
CA GLY A 25 8.95 -5.15 -4.28
C GLY A 25 7.48 -5.20 -3.89
N LEU A 26 6.64 -4.35 -4.49
CA LEU A 26 5.19 -4.42 -4.31
C LEU A 26 4.60 -5.70 -4.91
N ALA A 27 5.03 -6.10 -6.10
CA ALA A 27 4.55 -7.33 -6.73
C ALA A 27 4.85 -8.56 -5.86
N VAL A 28 6.06 -8.64 -5.29
CA VAL A 28 6.44 -9.70 -4.35
C VAL A 28 5.59 -9.63 -3.07
N ALA A 29 5.48 -8.45 -2.46
CA ALA A 29 4.71 -8.29 -1.23
C ALA A 29 3.22 -8.66 -1.39
N ASN A 30 2.61 -8.29 -2.51
CA ASN A 30 1.20 -8.58 -2.85
C ASN A 30 0.98 -10.02 -3.33
N LYS A 31 2.02 -10.74 -3.74
CA LYS A 31 1.88 -12.14 -4.15
C LYS A 31 1.76 -13.08 -2.96
N TRP A 32 2.38 -12.70 -1.84
CA TRP A 32 2.55 -13.53 -0.65
C TRP A 32 1.79 -13.01 0.56
N ASP A 33 1.26 -11.78 0.51
CA ASP A 33 0.46 -11.13 1.55
C ASP A 33 1.14 -11.02 2.94
N VAL A 34 2.44 -11.33 3.04
CA VAL A 34 3.22 -11.36 4.28
C VAL A 34 3.29 -9.99 4.96
N VAL A 35 3.54 -8.93 4.18
CA VAL A 35 3.62 -7.57 4.72
C VAL A 35 2.26 -7.14 5.26
N TRP A 36 1.21 -7.44 4.50
CA TRP A 36 -0.16 -7.15 4.89
C TRP A 36 -0.54 -7.89 6.18
N ALA A 37 -0.31 -9.20 6.26
CA ALA A 37 -0.59 -10.00 7.46
C ALA A 37 0.19 -9.49 8.68
N MET A 38 1.45 -9.10 8.50
CA MET A 38 2.26 -8.51 9.57
C MET A 38 1.74 -7.16 10.04
N CYS A 39 1.22 -6.31 9.15
CA CYS A 39 0.59 -5.06 9.57
C CYS A 39 -0.63 -5.31 10.48
N HIS A 40 -1.44 -6.34 10.16
CA HIS A 40 -2.57 -6.74 11.01
C HIS A 40 -2.10 -7.26 12.37
N LEU A 41 -1.13 -8.17 12.38
CA LEU A 41 -0.59 -8.73 13.61
C LEU A 41 0.06 -7.65 14.49
N TYR A 42 0.91 -6.80 13.91
CA TYR A 42 1.59 -5.72 14.61
C TYR A 42 0.60 -4.73 15.23
N HIS A 43 -0.43 -4.32 14.48
CA HIS A 43 -1.48 -3.44 15.01
C HIS A 43 -2.25 -4.09 16.17
N ALA A 44 -2.62 -5.37 16.02
CA ALA A 44 -3.34 -6.10 17.05
C ALA A 44 -2.48 -6.26 18.33
N CYS A 45 -1.22 -6.65 18.19
CA CYS A 45 -0.30 -6.79 19.33
C CYS A 45 -0.04 -5.45 20.02
N LYS A 46 0.24 -4.40 19.26
CA LYS A 46 0.52 -3.06 19.80
C LYS A 46 -0.67 -2.45 20.52
N THR A 47 -1.88 -2.68 20.02
CA THR A 47 -3.10 -2.02 20.54
C THR A 47 -3.80 -2.84 21.63
N PHE A 48 -3.78 -4.17 21.51
CA PHE A 48 -4.58 -5.06 22.36
C PHE A 48 -3.75 -6.12 23.09
N GLY A 49 -2.53 -6.39 22.63
CA GLY A 49 -1.69 -7.46 23.17
C GLY A 49 -0.86 -7.07 24.39
N VAL A 50 -0.85 -5.79 24.77
CA VAL A 50 -0.08 -5.28 25.90
C VAL A 50 -0.93 -4.31 26.72
N GLU A 51 -0.82 -4.37 28.04
CA GLU A 51 -1.51 -3.43 28.94
C GLU A 51 -1.05 -1.98 28.74
N ARG A 52 0.20 -1.79 28.33
CA ARG A 52 0.79 -0.47 28.02
C ARG A 52 1.26 -0.44 26.57
N PRO A 53 0.55 0.22 25.65
CA PRO A 53 0.96 0.30 24.25
C PRO A 53 2.36 0.88 24.03
N GLU A 54 2.82 1.73 24.94
CA GLU A 54 4.15 2.37 24.86
C GLU A 54 5.31 1.42 25.18
N SER A 55 5.06 0.30 25.87
CA SER A 55 6.09 -0.71 26.10
C SER A 55 6.27 -1.64 24.90
N PHE A 56 5.39 -1.59 23.91
CA PHE A 56 5.50 -2.40 22.71
C PHE A 56 6.62 -1.86 21.80
N PRO A 57 7.54 -2.72 21.31
CA PRO A 57 8.66 -2.27 20.50
C PRO A 57 8.18 -1.57 19.22
N SER A 58 8.73 -0.38 18.96
CA SER A 58 8.47 0.33 17.70
C SER A 58 9.15 -0.39 16.53
N TRP A 59 8.42 -0.52 15.43
CA TRP A 59 8.96 -0.95 14.16
C TRP A 59 8.77 0.16 13.11
N PRO A 60 9.74 1.09 12.98
CA PRO A 60 9.58 2.28 12.15
C PRO A 60 9.23 2.01 10.69
N ASP A 61 9.82 0.96 10.09
CA ASP A 61 9.54 0.60 8.70
C ASP A 61 8.12 0.08 8.50
N LEU A 62 7.58 -0.66 9.47
CA LEU A 62 6.21 -1.15 9.42
C LEU A 62 5.23 0.00 9.70
N ASP A 63 5.54 0.86 10.68
CA ASP A 63 4.78 2.10 10.93
C ASP A 63 4.75 3.00 9.68
N PHE A 64 5.85 3.09 8.93
CA PHE A 64 5.93 3.80 7.65
C PHE A 64 5.09 3.10 6.57
N ALA A 65 5.23 1.79 6.41
CA ALA A 65 4.44 1.01 5.45
C ALA A 65 2.93 1.17 5.67
N MET A 66 2.47 1.10 6.93
CA MET A 66 1.07 1.31 7.28
C MET A 66 0.57 2.72 6.93
N LYS A 67 1.42 3.75 7.03
CA LYS A 67 1.08 5.12 6.59
C LYS A 67 1.04 5.22 5.07
N GLN A 68 1.97 4.56 4.38
CA GLN A 68 2.16 4.63 2.93
C GLN A 68 1.05 3.92 2.13
N TYR A 69 0.54 2.79 2.64
CA TYR A 69 -0.42 1.91 1.94
C TYR A 69 -1.89 2.15 2.27
N ASP A 70 -2.21 3.29 2.90
CA ASP A 70 -3.54 3.64 3.43
C ASP A 70 -4.06 2.65 4.48
N LYS A 71 -4.03 3.08 5.74
CA LYS A 71 -4.50 2.26 6.87
C LYS A 71 -5.94 1.79 6.69
N VAL A 72 -6.81 2.63 6.12
CA VAL A 72 -8.24 2.28 6.01
C VAL A 72 -8.43 1.12 5.04
N ASP A 73 -7.77 1.17 3.88
CA ASP A 73 -7.85 0.13 2.86
C ASP A 73 -7.21 -1.18 3.35
N MET A 74 -6.04 -1.07 3.99
CA MET A 74 -5.30 -2.19 4.56
C MET A 74 -6.12 -3.00 5.59
N PHE A 75 -7.00 -2.35 6.35
CA PHE A 75 -7.91 -2.98 7.32
C PHE A 75 -9.34 -3.21 6.80
N ALA A 76 -9.52 -3.32 5.48
CA ALA A 76 -10.82 -3.58 4.84
C ALA A 76 -11.92 -2.54 5.15
N GLY A 77 -11.53 -1.26 5.26
CA GLY A 77 -12.44 -0.11 5.36
C GLY A 77 -12.60 0.48 6.76
N LYS A 78 -12.13 -0.19 7.81
CA LYS A 78 -12.17 0.33 9.19
C LYS A 78 -10.90 -0.07 9.95
N VAL A 79 -10.23 0.90 10.56
CA VAL A 79 -9.13 0.61 11.48
C VAL A 79 -9.70 -0.03 12.75
N PRO A 80 -9.24 -1.24 13.13
CA PRO A 80 -9.85 -1.97 14.23
C PRO A 80 -9.53 -1.32 15.58
N THR A 81 -10.57 -1.24 16.43
CA THR A 81 -10.53 -0.61 17.76
C THR A 81 -10.61 -1.62 18.90
N THR A 82 -10.96 -2.87 18.62
CA THR A 82 -10.98 -3.98 19.58
C THR A 82 -10.29 -5.20 18.99
N ALA A 83 -9.94 -6.18 19.82
CA ALA A 83 -9.33 -7.43 19.37
C ALA A 83 -10.29 -8.24 18.48
N GLU A 84 -11.59 -8.27 18.81
CA GLU A 84 -12.61 -8.89 17.96
C GLU A 84 -12.72 -8.18 16.61
N ASP A 85 -12.71 -6.84 16.60
CA ASP A 85 -12.74 -6.05 15.37
C ASP A 85 -11.52 -6.33 14.51
N ALA A 86 -10.32 -6.44 15.10
CA ALA A 86 -9.10 -6.76 14.37
C ALA A 86 -9.21 -8.13 13.67
N ARG A 87 -9.74 -9.12 14.38
CA ARG A 87 -10.00 -10.45 13.82
C ARG A 87 -11.04 -10.42 12.70
N ILE A 88 -12.11 -9.64 12.84
CA ILE A 88 -13.15 -9.47 11.81
C ILE A 88 -12.59 -8.76 10.57
N CYS A 89 -11.82 -7.68 10.75
CA CYS A 89 -11.17 -6.96 9.66
C CYS A 89 -10.19 -7.84 8.90
N PHE A 90 -9.36 -8.62 9.60
CA PHE A 90 -8.46 -9.61 9.00
C PHE A 90 -9.25 -10.64 8.18
N MET A 91 -10.29 -11.25 8.76
CA MET A 91 -11.13 -12.23 8.05
C MET A 91 -11.85 -11.62 6.84
N GLN A 92 -12.30 -10.38 6.94
CA GLN A 92 -12.96 -9.68 5.84
C GLN A 92 -12.00 -9.43 4.67
N ALA A 93 -10.78 -9.00 4.97
CA ALA A 93 -9.73 -8.84 3.97
C ALA A 93 -9.30 -10.18 3.36
N GLU A 94 -9.36 -11.26 4.16
CA GLU A 94 -9.21 -12.63 3.69
C GLU A 94 -10.39 -13.11 2.83
N ASN A 95 -11.37 -12.28 2.47
CA ASN A 95 -12.57 -12.68 1.71
C ASN A 95 -13.42 -13.76 2.41
N ALA A 96 -13.47 -13.73 3.74
CA ALA A 96 -14.39 -14.58 4.50
C ALA A 96 -15.84 -14.38 4.05
N ASN A 97 -16.61 -15.48 4.06
CA ASN A 97 -18.03 -15.45 3.76
C ASN A 97 -18.79 -14.59 4.79
N ILE A 98 -19.86 -13.95 4.34
CA ILE A 98 -20.73 -13.12 5.18
C ILE A 98 -21.30 -13.89 6.37
N THR A 99 -21.53 -15.19 6.21
CA THR A 99 -22.02 -16.08 7.28
C THR A 99 -20.99 -16.20 8.41
N LEU A 100 -19.71 -16.38 8.05
CA LEU A 100 -18.62 -16.39 9.01
C LEU A 100 -18.49 -15.02 9.68
N LEU A 101 -18.41 -13.94 8.90
CA LEU A 101 -18.30 -12.59 9.47
C LEU A 101 -19.46 -12.25 10.42
N ARG A 102 -20.68 -12.70 10.12
CA ARG A 102 -21.85 -12.54 10.99
C ARG A 102 -21.73 -13.37 12.26
N SER A 103 -21.28 -14.62 12.16
CA SER A 103 -21.09 -15.45 13.36
C SER A 103 -20.01 -14.87 14.27
N LEU A 104 -18.92 -14.36 13.67
CA LEU A 104 -17.84 -13.71 14.39
C LEU A 104 -18.29 -12.42 15.11
N ARG A 105 -19.16 -11.62 14.48
CA ARG A 105 -19.74 -10.41 15.08
C ARG A 105 -20.72 -10.73 16.21
N ASN A 106 -21.49 -11.80 16.05
CA ASN A 106 -22.53 -12.19 17.00
C ASN A 106 -22.00 -13.11 18.11
N GLY A 107 -20.72 -13.50 18.07
CA GLY A 107 -20.13 -14.47 19.01
C GLY A 107 -20.71 -15.88 18.88
N THR A 108 -21.34 -16.22 17.75
CA THR A 108 -21.95 -17.53 17.53
C THR A 108 -20.97 -18.49 16.85
N ARG A 109 -21.25 -19.79 16.96
CA ARG A 109 -20.41 -20.83 16.36
C ARG A 109 -20.29 -20.62 14.85
N PRO A 110 -19.06 -20.61 14.30
CA PRO A 110 -18.87 -20.48 12.86
C PRO A 110 -19.40 -21.71 12.09
N PRO A 111 -19.71 -21.56 10.79
CA PRO A 111 -20.11 -22.68 9.96
C PRO A 111 -19.04 -23.78 9.94
N SER A 112 -19.47 -25.03 9.89
CA SER A 112 -18.62 -26.21 10.08
C SER A 112 -17.74 -26.59 8.89
N SER A 113 -17.96 -26.01 7.71
CA SER A 113 -17.25 -26.36 6.47
C SER A 113 -16.39 -25.20 5.96
N LEU A 114 -15.13 -25.50 5.61
CA LEU A 114 -14.20 -24.55 4.99
C LEU A 114 -14.74 -23.96 3.68
N LYS A 115 -15.55 -24.73 2.91
CA LYS A 115 -16.20 -24.23 1.68
C LYS A 115 -17.23 -23.14 1.98
N ASP A 116 -17.85 -23.19 3.17
CA ASP A 116 -18.84 -22.19 3.61
C ASP A 116 -18.16 -20.96 4.23
N CYS A 117 -16.87 -21.05 4.54
CA CYS A 117 -16.10 -20.01 5.21
C CYS A 117 -15.46 -19.00 4.26
N TYR A 118 -15.21 -19.35 2.99
CA TYR A 118 -14.44 -18.52 2.06
C TYR A 118 -15.21 -18.17 0.80
N ARG A 119 -15.04 -16.94 0.29
CA ARG A 119 -15.55 -16.54 -1.03
C ARG A 119 -14.40 -16.35 -2.02
N PRO A 120 -14.57 -16.74 -3.29
CA PRO A 120 -13.59 -16.39 -4.31
C PRO A 120 -13.47 -14.87 -4.40
N VAL A 121 -12.24 -14.39 -4.62
CA VAL A 121 -11.93 -12.97 -4.81
C VAL A 121 -12.76 -12.46 -5.99
N ARG A 122 -13.66 -11.50 -5.73
CA ARG A 122 -14.47 -10.87 -6.79
C ARG A 122 -13.61 -9.87 -7.56
N ALA A 123 -13.78 -9.82 -8.88
CA ALA A 123 -13.14 -8.79 -9.70
C ALA A 123 -13.63 -7.39 -9.25
N GLY A 124 -12.72 -6.56 -8.74
CA GLY A 124 -12.99 -5.15 -8.46
C GLY A 124 -12.25 -4.57 -7.26
N HIS A 125 -12.20 -5.27 -6.12
CA HIS A 125 -11.58 -4.75 -4.91
C HIS A 125 -10.90 -5.87 -4.12
N ASP A 126 -9.58 -5.83 -4.06
CA ASP A 126 -8.76 -6.78 -3.31
C ASP A 126 -8.07 -6.04 -2.17
N TYR A 127 -8.53 -6.27 -0.94
CA TYR A 127 -8.00 -5.64 0.26
C TYR A 127 -6.59 -6.11 0.63
N ARG A 128 -6.14 -7.24 0.07
CA ARG A 128 -4.77 -7.73 0.30
C ARG A 128 -3.74 -7.03 -0.58
N LYS A 129 -4.20 -6.35 -1.63
CA LYS A 129 -3.32 -5.64 -2.55
C LYS A 129 -2.87 -4.32 -1.94
N LEU A 130 -1.64 -4.28 -1.45
CA LEU A 130 -0.97 -3.04 -1.06
C LEU A 130 -0.90 -2.12 -2.28
N GLN A 131 -1.62 -1.01 -2.20
CA GLN A 131 -1.56 0.06 -3.18
C GLN A 131 -0.79 1.22 -2.58
N GLN A 132 0.28 1.64 -3.26
CA GLN A 132 0.89 2.90 -2.89
C GLN A 132 -0.04 4.04 -3.27
N ARG A 133 -0.26 4.95 -2.33
CA ARG A 133 -0.62 6.32 -2.68
C ARG A 133 0.60 6.98 -3.35
N THR A 134 0.92 6.61 -4.59
CA THR A 134 1.76 7.48 -5.41
C THR A 134 0.90 8.68 -5.74
N SER A 135 1.18 9.81 -5.10
CA SER A 135 0.51 11.09 -5.31
C SER A 135 0.90 11.67 -6.66
N SER A 136 0.47 10.98 -7.71
CA SER A 136 0.35 11.49 -9.07
C SER A 136 1.69 11.64 -9.85
N ILE A 137 2.80 12.21 -9.34
CA ILE A 137 3.95 12.55 -10.22
C ILE A 137 4.74 11.31 -10.62
N VAL A 138 5.07 10.44 -9.66
CA VAL A 138 5.73 9.16 -9.94
C VAL A 138 4.92 8.33 -10.94
N SER A 139 3.59 8.43 -10.92
CA SER A 139 2.72 7.68 -11.84
C SER A 139 2.90 8.07 -13.31
N LEU A 140 3.15 9.36 -13.61
CA LEU A 140 3.47 9.82 -14.97
C LEU A 140 4.71 9.14 -15.51
N PHE A 141 5.74 9.06 -14.67
CA PHE A 141 7.01 8.46 -15.05
C PHE A 141 6.97 6.93 -15.07
N ARG A 142 6.14 6.31 -14.21
CA ARG A 142 5.96 4.86 -14.17
C ARG A 142 5.43 4.31 -15.50
N ASP A 143 4.44 4.98 -16.09
CA ASP A 143 3.88 4.60 -17.38
C ASP A 143 4.92 4.70 -18.51
N ARG A 144 5.86 5.65 -18.44
CA ARG A 144 6.95 5.77 -19.43
C ARG A 144 8.08 4.76 -19.24
N PHE A 145 8.49 4.51 -17.99
CA PHE A 145 9.74 3.77 -17.71
C PHE A 145 9.54 2.28 -17.42
N ILE A 146 8.36 1.86 -16.95
CA ILE A 146 8.06 0.46 -16.58
C ILE A 146 7.14 -0.21 -17.62
N ARG A 147 6.22 0.54 -18.24
CA ARG A 147 5.21 -0.03 -19.16
C ARG A 147 5.58 0.27 -20.64
N PRO A 148 6.34 -0.61 -21.31
CA PRO A 148 6.80 -0.35 -22.68
C PRO A 148 5.68 -0.23 -23.72
N ASP A 149 4.50 -0.83 -23.48
CA ASP A 149 3.34 -0.72 -24.38
C ASP A 149 2.63 0.65 -24.31
N SER A 150 2.92 1.45 -23.29
CA SER A 150 2.39 2.81 -23.16
C SER A 150 3.37 3.79 -23.81
N ARG A 151 3.21 4.02 -25.12
CA ARG A 151 3.85 5.16 -25.83
C ARG A 151 3.26 6.52 -25.38
N ARG A 152 3.13 6.76 -24.08
CA ARG A 152 2.85 8.09 -23.56
C ARG A 152 4.18 8.81 -23.45
N ASP A 153 4.50 9.56 -24.49
CA ASP A 153 5.58 10.53 -24.38
C ASP A 153 5.21 11.53 -23.28
N VAL A 154 6.17 11.75 -22.37
CA VAL A 154 6.05 12.80 -21.37
C VAL A 154 6.28 14.11 -22.10
N ASP A 155 5.18 14.68 -22.59
CA ASP A 155 5.11 15.98 -23.25
C ASP A 155 4.68 17.07 -22.25
N ILE A 156 5.02 18.32 -22.55
CA ILE A 156 4.67 19.50 -21.77
C ILE A 156 3.15 19.57 -21.58
N GLY A 157 2.36 19.27 -22.61
CA GLY A 157 0.90 19.26 -22.50
C GLY A 157 0.37 18.22 -21.49
N ASN A 158 1.02 17.06 -21.39
CA ASN A 158 0.66 16.03 -20.41
C ASN A 158 1.01 16.46 -18.98
N ILE A 159 2.15 17.15 -18.82
CA ILE A 159 2.59 17.71 -17.53
C ILE A 159 1.66 18.85 -17.11
N GLU A 160 1.31 19.78 -18.01
CA GLU A 160 0.39 20.89 -17.71
C GLU A 160 -1.00 20.40 -17.33
N ALA A 161 -1.54 19.42 -18.07
CA ALA A 161 -2.83 18.80 -17.75
C ALA A 161 -2.81 18.13 -16.36
N PHE A 162 -1.69 17.50 -16.03
CA PHE A 162 -1.48 16.86 -14.76
C PHE A 162 -1.32 17.84 -13.59
N VAL A 163 -0.53 18.90 -13.76
CA VAL A 163 -0.38 19.97 -12.74
C VAL A 163 -1.71 20.67 -12.53
N THR A 164 -2.48 20.90 -13.60
CA THR A 164 -3.85 21.44 -13.49
C THR A 164 -4.77 20.50 -12.71
N ASP A 165 -4.64 19.18 -12.89
CA ASP A 165 -5.39 18.19 -12.11
C ASP A 165 -4.99 18.17 -10.63
N LEU A 166 -3.69 18.29 -10.34
CA LEU A 166 -3.16 18.43 -8.98
C LEU A 166 -3.72 19.67 -8.27
N VAL A 167 -3.59 20.84 -8.90
CA VAL A 167 -4.08 22.12 -8.36
C VAL A 167 -5.61 22.07 -8.17
N ALA A 168 -6.35 21.51 -9.13
CA ALA A 168 -7.80 21.38 -9.01
C ALA A 168 -8.22 20.44 -7.87
N ARG A 169 -7.43 19.38 -7.57
CA ARG A 169 -7.67 18.48 -6.43
C ARG A 169 -7.35 19.14 -5.10
N GLU A 170 -6.33 19.99 -5.05
CA GLU A 170 -5.98 20.77 -3.86
C GLU A 170 -7.02 21.87 -3.57
N GLU A 171 -7.44 22.62 -4.59
CA GLU A 171 -8.38 23.74 -4.46
C GLU A 171 -9.83 23.29 -4.16
N HIS A 172 -10.24 22.12 -4.66
CA HIS A 172 -11.64 21.69 -4.59
C HIS A 172 -11.90 20.37 -3.86
N GLY A 173 -10.88 19.68 -3.35
CA GLY A 173 -11.05 18.36 -2.74
C GLY A 173 -11.55 17.31 -3.74
N GLN A 174 -12.06 16.16 -3.25
CA GLN A 174 -12.54 15.04 -4.07
C GLN A 174 -13.83 15.35 -4.86
N LEU A 175 -13.84 16.37 -5.73
CA LEU A 175 -14.93 16.56 -6.68
C LEU A 175 -14.89 15.45 -7.73
N LYS A 176 -15.96 14.64 -7.81
CA LYS A 176 -16.12 13.64 -8.87
C LYS A 176 -16.91 14.20 -10.05
N GLY A 177 -16.52 13.82 -11.26
CA GLY A 177 -17.35 13.96 -12.47
C GLY A 177 -17.28 15.32 -13.19
N LYS A 178 -18.44 15.80 -13.67
CA LYS A 178 -18.57 16.94 -14.61
C LYS A 178 -18.06 18.28 -14.04
N ALA A 179 -18.00 18.44 -12.71
CA ALA A 179 -17.48 19.63 -12.04
C ALA A 179 -15.96 19.80 -12.22
N LEU A 180 -15.19 18.70 -12.15
CA LEU A 180 -13.74 18.70 -12.39
C LEU A 180 -13.42 19.10 -13.84
N LYS A 181 -14.25 18.66 -14.81
CA LYS A 181 -14.11 19.04 -16.22
C LYS A 181 -14.40 20.51 -16.49
N LYS A 182 -15.28 21.15 -15.71
CA LYS A 182 -15.64 22.56 -15.84
C LYS A 182 -14.60 23.49 -15.19
N ALA A 183 -13.86 23.00 -14.20
CA ALA A 183 -12.72 23.68 -13.57
C ALA A 183 -11.41 23.59 -14.38
N ARG A 184 -11.33 22.70 -15.38
CA ARG A 184 -10.22 22.57 -16.33
C ARG A 184 -10.12 23.74 -17.32
N LYS A 185 -9.96 24.98 -16.83
CA LYS A 185 -9.31 26.00 -17.65
C LYS A 185 -7.83 25.67 -17.63
N THR A 186 -7.29 25.23 -18.75
CA THR A 186 -5.84 25.03 -18.92
C THR A 186 -5.15 26.37 -18.69
N LYS A 187 -4.63 26.57 -17.48
CA LYS A 187 -3.67 27.63 -17.20
C LYS A 187 -2.40 27.22 -17.94
N THR A 188 -1.93 28.05 -18.85
CA THR A 188 -0.60 27.88 -19.45
C THR A 188 0.41 28.21 -18.36
N TYR A 189 1.28 27.26 -18.02
CA TYR A 189 2.30 27.48 -17.01
C TYR A 189 3.61 27.85 -17.68
N LYS A 190 4.39 28.73 -17.06
CA LYS A 190 5.78 28.92 -17.51
C LYS A 190 6.56 27.63 -17.24
N LEU A 191 7.51 27.29 -18.13
CA LEU A 191 8.33 26.09 -18.00
C LEU A 191 9.01 25.98 -16.62
N GLU A 192 9.50 27.11 -16.09
CA GLU A 192 10.13 27.18 -14.77
C GLU A 192 9.18 26.79 -13.63
N GLN A 193 7.91 27.17 -13.73
CA GLN A 193 6.88 26.80 -12.74
C GLN A 193 6.60 25.30 -12.80
N LEU A 194 6.51 24.73 -14.00
CA LEU A 194 6.32 23.28 -14.18
C LEU A 194 7.50 22.49 -13.62
N LEU A 195 8.72 22.90 -13.92
CA LEU A 195 9.92 22.25 -13.40
C LEU A 195 10.01 22.35 -11.88
N THR A 196 9.62 23.48 -11.30
CA THR A 196 9.60 23.68 -9.85
C THR A 196 8.59 22.73 -9.19
N VAL A 197 7.36 22.64 -9.71
CA VAL A 197 6.32 21.74 -9.18
C VAL A 197 6.73 20.27 -9.31
N LEU A 198 7.33 19.89 -10.44
CA LEU A 198 7.84 18.54 -10.64
C LEU A 198 8.97 18.22 -9.67
N ALA A 199 9.92 19.15 -9.46
CA ALA A 199 11.04 18.94 -8.57
C ALA A 199 10.59 18.80 -7.12
N THR A 200 9.72 19.70 -6.62
CA THR A 200 9.22 19.65 -5.24
C THR A 200 8.36 18.42 -4.99
N GLY A 201 7.50 18.05 -5.95
CA GLY A 201 6.67 16.87 -5.81
C GLY A 201 7.46 15.55 -5.90
N LEU A 202 8.47 15.47 -6.78
CA LEU A 202 9.39 14.34 -6.80
C LEU A 202 10.19 14.20 -5.51
N ASP A 203 10.65 15.32 -4.93
CA ASP A 203 11.37 15.31 -3.65
C ASP A 203 10.48 14.80 -2.51
N GLY A 204 9.22 15.26 -2.45
CA GLY A 204 8.23 14.77 -1.49
C GLY A 204 7.92 13.27 -1.63
N GLU A 205 7.92 12.73 -2.85
CA GLU A 205 7.68 11.30 -3.09
C GLU A 205 8.94 10.43 -3.02
N MET A 206 10.13 11.04 -2.98
CA MET A 206 11.39 10.33 -3.05
C MET A 206 11.59 9.34 -1.91
N GLN A 207 11.14 9.68 -0.70
CA GLN A 207 11.24 8.80 0.47
C GLN A 207 10.40 7.54 0.29
N ALA A 208 9.17 7.69 -0.23
CA ALA A 208 8.30 6.56 -0.55
C ALA A 208 8.88 5.69 -1.67
N LEU A 209 9.45 6.33 -2.70
CA LEU A 209 10.09 5.66 -3.83
C LEU A 209 11.30 4.82 -3.41
N LYS A 210 12.12 5.35 -2.49
CA LYS A 210 13.31 4.66 -1.94
C LYS A 210 12.97 3.59 -0.91
N PHE A 211 11.71 3.48 -0.48
CA PHE A 211 11.33 2.52 0.54
C PHE A 211 11.57 1.08 0.07
N ASN A 212 12.36 0.32 0.83
CA ASN A 212 12.74 -1.02 0.45
C ASN A 212 11.69 -2.06 0.89
N THR A 213 10.64 -2.18 0.08
CA THR A 213 9.55 -3.13 0.32
C THR A 213 10.03 -4.59 0.32
N CYS A 214 11.02 -4.95 -0.49
CA CYS A 214 11.58 -6.32 -0.48
C CYS A 214 12.22 -6.67 0.86
N SER A 215 13.04 -5.78 1.42
CA SER A 215 13.68 -5.98 2.71
C SER A 215 12.65 -6.01 3.85
N LEU A 216 11.63 -5.15 3.80
CA LEU A 216 10.50 -5.26 4.72
C LEU A 216 9.82 -6.63 4.63
N HIS A 217 9.51 -7.08 3.42
CA HIS A 217 8.84 -8.36 3.18
C HIS A 217 9.61 -9.54 3.81
N LEU A 218 10.92 -9.61 3.59
CA LEU A 218 11.76 -10.67 4.17
C LEU A 218 11.80 -10.62 5.71
N ARG A 219 11.90 -9.42 6.29
CA ARG A 219 11.88 -9.28 7.76
C ARG A 219 10.52 -9.64 8.35
N CYS A 220 9.44 -9.24 7.69
CA CYS A 220 8.08 -9.64 8.05
C CYS A 220 7.92 -11.17 8.02
N LEU A 221 8.42 -11.82 6.96
CA LEU A 221 8.40 -13.28 6.83
C LEU A 221 9.14 -13.95 7.99
N HIS A 222 10.35 -13.47 8.31
CA HIS A 222 11.16 -14.00 9.42
C HIS A 222 10.46 -13.88 10.77
N VAL A 223 9.80 -12.74 11.03
CA VAL A 223 9.05 -12.55 12.28
C VAL A 223 7.84 -13.48 12.32
N LEU A 224 7.07 -13.59 11.24
CA LEU A 224 5.94 -14.54 11.18
C LEU A 224 6.38 -15.98 11.42
N GLN A 225 7.51 -16.40 10.84
CA GLN A 225 8.07 -17.73 11.07
C GLN A 225 8.43 -17.96 12.54
N LYS A 226 9.02 -16.96 13.21
CA LYS A 226 9.31 -17.04 14.65
C LYS A 226 8.04 -17.15 15.49
N VAL A 227 7.02 -16.35 15.19
CA VAL A 227 5.73 -16.42 15.88
C VAL A 227 5.08 -17.78 15.67
N TYR A 228 5.05 -18.27 14.43
CA TYR A 228 4.51 -19.59 14.09
C TYR A 228 5.21 -20.72 14.86
N ASN A 229 6.54 -20.73 14.87
CA ASN A 229 7.32 -21.73 15.60
C ASN A 229 7.09 -21.64 17.11
N ALA A 230 6.99 -20.43 17.67
CA ALA A 230 6.69 -20.24 19.09
C ALA A 230 5.31 -20.79 19.45
N LEU A 231 4.31 -20.63 18.58
CA LEU A 231 2.95 -21.14 18.78
C LEU A 231 2.88 -22.67 18.71
N ILE A 232 3.59 -23.31 17.78
CA ILE A 232 3.62 -24.78 17.66
C ILE A 232 4.23 -25.44 18.91
N VAL A 233 5.25 -24.82 19.49
CA VAL A 233 5.98 -25.37 20.64
C VAL A 233 5.20 -25.22 21.96
N GLN A 234 4.15 -24.40 22.01
CA GLN A 234 3.34 -24.28 23.22
C GLN A 234 2.42 -25.51 23.43
N PRO A 235 2.48 -26.20 24.58
CA PRO A 235 1.59 -27.30 24.89
C PRO A 235 0.16 -26.78 25.03
N GLY A 236 -0.69 -27.07 24.04
CA GLY A 236 -2.11 -26.69 24.02
C GLY A 236 -2.60 -26.05 22.71
N PHE A 237 -1.69 -25.64 21.81
CA PHE A 237 -2.07 -25.03 20.53
C PHE A 237 -1.94 -26.02 19.37
N THR A 238 -2.85 -26.99 19.28
CA THR A 238 -2.93 -27.88 18.11
C THR A 238 -3.64 -27.15 16.97
N PHE A 239 -2.90 -26.70 15.97
CA PHE A 239 -3.50 -26.40 14.66
C PHE A 239 -4.02 -27.72 14.08
N ARG A 240 -5.35 -27.87 14.00
CA ARG A 240 -5.93 -28.93 13.16
C ARG A 240 -5.63 -28.60 11.70
N THR A 241 -4.61 -29.24 11.17
CA THR A 241 -4.43 -29.42 9.74
C THR A 241 -5.41 -30.51 9.31
N GLU A 242 -6.64 -30.12 8.96
CA GLU A 242 -7.57 -30.94 8.18
C GLU A 242 -7.60 -30.40 6.74
#